data_AF-A0A2J7PF65-F1
#
_entry.id   AF-A0A2J7PF65-F1
#
_cell.length_a   1.000
_cell.length_b   1.000
_cell.length_c   1.000
_cell.angle_alpha   90.00
_cell.angle_beta   90.00
_cell.angle_gamma   90.00
#
_symmetry.space_group_name_H-M   'P 1'
#
loop_
_entity.id
_entity.type
_entity.pdbx_description
1 polymer ?
#
loop_
_entity_poly.entity_id
_entity_poly.type
_entity_poly.pdbx_seq_one_letter_code
_entity_poly.pdbx_strand_id
1 'polypeptide(L)'
;MFEKQTSVTPFANKLEVELYLKSEIPGSTGECNESGIENLLSWLGTAPKFTTFRVNTLVSAANEVCEVIARDLHKQAATHGNSLAVYNVAVHPKLPDTVVISSFNEADLRIQEREVIVDATCGAAVLRGAHVFAPGIMGMPTGVHCGDIVSVFADTVGQCKKGYQKPYVQGCKIFLGNGIVRMERKHLYAKNLKPVGVAIEMTATVSGCPVIGPDCLSSNLALLQNLPSILCGHVLNPLQNEIILDMCAAPGNKTSHLAMLMGDQCAHFCM
;
A
#
# COMPACT_ATOMS: atom_id res chain seq x y z
N MET A 1 21.32 -6.57 -14.72
CA MET A 1 22.28 -6.28 -13.63
C MET A 1 21.79 -4.97 -13.02
N PHE A 2 21.03 -5.05 -11.94
CA PHE A 2 20.46 -3.86 -11.31
C PHE A 2 21.60 -3.07 -10.70
N GLU A 3 21.88 -1.86 -11.20
CA GLU A 3 22.62 -0.88 -10.43
C GLU A 3 21.91 -0.74 -9.09
N LYS A 4 22.62 -0.95 -7.99
CA LYS A 4 22.14 -0.61 -6.64
C LYS A 4 21.64 0.82 -6.73
N GLN A 5 20.32 0.99 -6.71
CA GLN A 5 19.67 2.29 -6.58
C GLN A 5 20.34 2.98 -5.40
N THR A 6 21.06 4.06 -5.67
CA THR A 6 21.58 4.96 -4.64
C THR A 6 20.41 5.27 -3.72
N SER A 7 20.57 4.96 -2.43
CA SER A 7 19.48 5.05 -1.45
C SER A 7 19.04 6.50 -1.33
N VAL A 8 18.05 6.89 -2.13
CA VAL A 8 17.40 8.18 -2.02
C VAL A 8 16.65 8.15 -0.69
N THR A 9 17.08 8.98 0.25
CA THR A 9 16.41 9.16 1.53
C THR A 9 14.91 9.42 1.31
N PRO A 10 14.02 8.85 2.16
CA PRO A 10 12.58 9.15 2.09
C PRO A 10 12.25 10.64 2.30
N PHE A 11 13.23 11.43 2.77
CA PHE A 11 13.11 12.86 3.04
C PHE A 11 13.85 13.75 2.03
N ALA A 12 14.10 13.27 0.80
CA ALA A 12 14.87 14.00 -0.22
C ALA A 12 14.39 15.44 -0.48
N ASN A 13 13.09 15.72 -0.30
CA ASN A 13 12.52 17.06 -0.48
C ASN A 13 12.42 17.90 0.80
N LYS A 14 12.83 17.34 1.95
CA LYS A 14 12.73 17.94 3.28
C LYS A 14 13.92 17.51 4.14
N LEU A 15 15.12 17.91 3.72
CA LEU A 15 16.36 17.57 4.43
C LEU A 15 16.36 18.06 5.88
N GLU A 16 15.67 19.16 6.17
CA GLU A 16 15.48 19.66 7.53
C GLU A 16 14.77 18.65 8.46
N VAL A 17 13.84 17.85 7.92
CA VAL A 17 13.15 16.81 8.68
C VAL A 17 14.10 15.66 8.97
N GLU A 18 14.94 15.26 8.01
CA GLU A 18 15.94 14.22 8.24
C GLU A 18 16.98 14.65 9.27
N LEU A 19 17.46 15.90 9.20
CA LEU A 19 18.39 16.46 10.19
C LEU A 19 17.77 16.47 11.59
N TYR A 20 16.49 16.84 11.71
CA TYR A 20 15.77 16.78 12.97
C TYR A 20 15.64 15.34 13.52
N LEU A 21 15.29 14.37 12.66
CA LEU A 21 15.23 12.97 13.08
C LEU A 21 16.61 12.45 13.52
N LYS A 22 17.67 12.84 12.80
CA LYS A 22 19.05 12.51 13.15
C LYS A 22 19.48 13.11 14.49
N SER A 23 18.94 14.26 14.90
CA SER A 23 19.26 14.87 16.19
C SER A 23 18.46 14.29 17.36
N GLU A 24 17.19 13.95 17.15
CA GLU A 24 16.31 13.49 18.24
C GLU A 24 16.43 12.00 18.57
N ILE A 25 16.56 11.14 17.55
CA ILE A 25 16.56 9.68 17.74
C ILE A 25 17.73 9.17 18.61
N PRO A 26 18.96 9.72 18.54
CA PRO A 26 20.05 9.34 19.45
C PRO A 26 19.86 9.77 20.91
N GLY A 27 18.88 10.63 21.22
CA GLY A 27 18.73 11.28 22.52
C GLY A 27 18.06 10.40 23.59
N SER A 28 18.80 9.46 24.19
CA SER A 28 18.65 8.97 25.59
C SER A 28 19.58 7.79 25.96
N THR A 29 20.21 7.13 24.99
CA THR A 29 21.23 6.08 25.23
C THR A 29 22.54 6.51 24.56
N GLY A 30 23.57 6.78 25.37
CA GLY A 30 24.82 7.45 24.98
C GLY A 30 25.76 6.73 24.00
N GLU A 31 25.26 5.99 23.01
CA GLU A 31 26.05 5.48 21.90
C GLU A 31 25.42 5.94 20.57
N CYS A 32 26.14 6.83 19.87
CA CYS A 32 25.76 7.31 18.55
C CYS A 32 25.87 6.16 17.54
N ASN A 33 24.77 5.48 17.26
CA ASN A 33 24.73 4.42 16.27
C ASN A 33 24.22 5.01 14.94
N GLU A 34 25.05 5.84 14.27
CA GLU A 34 24.72 6.44 12.96
C GLU A 34 24.21 5.38 11.96
N SER A 35 24.80 4.19 12.03
CA SER A 35 24.37 3.01 11.25
C SER A 35 22.90 2.62 11.50
N GLY A 36 22.38 2.81 12.71
CA GLY A 36 21.00 2.51 13.07
C GLY A 36 19.99 3.45 12.43
N ILE A 37 20.32 4.75 12.34
CA ILE A 37 19.45 5.73 11.69
C ILE A 37 19.47 5.56 10.18
N GLU A 38 20.64 5.31 9.59
CA GLU A 38 20.73 5.00 8.15
C GLU A 38 19.92 3.75 7.79
N ASN A 39 19.99 2.71 8.62
CA ASN A 39 19.16 1.51 8.47
C ASN A 39 17.66 1.81 8.60
N LEU A 40 17.26 2.67 9.55
CA LEU A 40 15.87 3.10 9.73
C LEU A 40 15.36 3.87 8.50
N LEU A 41 16.14 4.84 8.00
CA LEU A 41 15.80 5.63 6.82
C LEU A 41 15.66 4.76 5.58
N SER A 42 16.58 3.81 5.39
CA SER A 42 16.51 2.79 4.34
C SER A 42 15.24 1.95 4.48
N TRP A 43 14.94 1.47 5.69
CA TRP A 43 13.75 0.66 5.97
C TRP A 43 12.44 1.41 5.73
N LEU A 44 12.36 2.70 6.10
CA LEU A 44 11.19 3.56 5.82
C LEU A 44 10.91 3.74 4.32
N GLY A 45 11.94 3.60 3.47
CA GLY A 45 11.80 3.59 2.02
C GLY A 45 11.28 2.26 1.43
N THR A 46 11.09 1.23 2.26
CA THR A 46 10.63 -0.10 1.82
C THR A 46 9.17 -0.36 2.16
N ALA A 47 8.52 -1.20 1.34
CA ALA A 47 7.17 -1.66 1.63
C ALA A 47 7.16 -2.70 2.78
N PRO A 48 6.09 -2.76 3.59
CA PRO A 48 5.92 -3.85 4.54
C PRO A 48 5.93 -5.22 3.84
N LYS A 49 6.61 -6.20 4.44
CA LYS A 49 6.65 -7.59 3.94
C LYS A 49 5.34 -8.37 4.13
N PHE A 50 4.40 -7.79 4.86
CA PHE A 50 3.14 -8.44 5.18
C PHE A 50 1.99 -7.48 4.95
N THR A 51 0.99 -7.94 4.22
CA THR A 51 -0.31 -7.30 4.11
C THR A 51 -1.22 -7.86 5.19
N THR A 52 -1.94 -7.00 5.90
CA THR A 52 -2.79 -7.41 7.03
C THR A 52 -4.21 -6.89 6.87
N PHE A 53 -5.16 -7.79 7.10
CA PHE A 53 -6.58 -7.50 7.07
C PHE A 53 -7.17 -7.80 8.45
N ARG A 54 -7.93 -6.84 8.98
CA ARG A 54 -8.82 -7.07 10.10
C ARG A 54 -10.13 -7.65 9.57
N VAL A 55 -10.51 -8.81 10.07
CA VAL A 55 -11.77 -9.49 9.75
C VAL A 55 -12.87 -8.95 10.63
N ASN A 56 -14.02 -8.68 10.05
CA ASN A 56 -15.23 -8.36 10.79
C ASN A 56 -15.85 -9.65 11.35
N THR A 57 -15.48 -10.01 12.56
CA THR A 57 -15.91 -11.25 13.22
C THR A 57 -17.40 -11.28 13.58
N LEU A 58 -18.12 -10.16 13.45
CA LEU A 58 -19.58 -10.11 13.54
C LEU A 58 -20.27 -10.71 12.30
N VAL A 59 -19.55 -10.80 11.17
CA VAL A 59 -20.10 -11.23 9.87
C VAL A 59 -19.49 -12.54 9.39
N SER A 60 -18.18 -12.75 9.56
CA SER A 60 -17.49 -13.94 9.03
C SER A 60 -16.31 -14.34 9.91
N ALA A 61 -15.95 -15.62 9.85
CA ALA A 61 -14.77 -16.15 10.54
C ALA A 61 -13.48 -15.85 9.75
N ALA A 62 -12.36 -15.64 10.45
CA ALA A 62 -11.10 -15.32 9.78
C ALA A 62 -10.60 -16.42 8.83
N ASN A 63 -10.93 -17.69 9.09
CA ASN A 63 -10.61 -18.80 8.20
C ASN A 63 -11.36 -18.71 6.86
N GLU A 64 -12.63 -18.29 6.88
CA GLU A 64 -13.43 -18.12 5.66
C GLU A 64 -12.85 -16.98 4.80
N VAL A 65 -12.50 -15.87 5.43
CA VAL A 65 -11.83 -14.74 4.75
C VAL A 65 -10.48 -15.16 4.19
N CYS A 66 -9.70 -15.94 4.95
CA CYS A 66 -8.43 -16.50 4.51
C CYS A 66 -8.60 -17.34 3.22
N GLU A 67 -9.62 -18.20 3.17
CA GLU A 67 -9.92 -19.01 1.98
C GLU A 67 -10.38 -18.16 0.78
N VAL A 68 -11.19 -17.12 1.02
CA VAL A 68 -11.62 -16.18 -0.04
C VAL A 68 -10.41 -15.52 -0.69
N ILE A 69 -9.50 -14.97 0.13
CA ILE A 69 -8.26 -14.33 -0.33
C ILE A 69 -7.39 -15.33 -1.08
N ALA A 70 -7.15 -16.52 -0.51
CA ALA A 70 -6.30 -17.53 -1.14
C ALA A 70 -6.85 -17.96 -2.50
N ARG A 71 -8.17 -18.15 -2.62
CA ARG A 71 -8.83 -18.48 -3.89
C ARG A 71 -8.68 -17.37 -4.92
N ASP A 72 -8.80 -16.11 -4.51
CA ASP A 72 -8.64 -14.97 -5.42
C ASP A 72 -7.19 -14.86 -5.93
N LEU A 73 -6.21 -14.96 -5.03
CA LEU A 73 -4.79 -14.95 -5.38
C LEU A 73 -4.41 -16.07 -6.33
N HIS A 74 -4.96 -17.27 -6.15
CA HIS A 74 -4.77 -18.39 -7.08
C HIS A 74 -5.35 -18.09 -8.47
N LYS A 75 -6.51 -17.43 -8.56
CA LYS A 75 -7.11 -17.02 -9.85
C LYS A 75 -6.27 -15.95 -10.54
N GLN A 76 -5.78 -14.95 -9.79
CA GLN A 76 -4.89 -13.91 -10.32
C GLN A 76 -3.59 -14.52 -10.87
N ALA A 77 -2.96 -15.44 -10.13
CA ALA A 77 -1.74 -16.13 -10.57
C ALA A 77 -1.96 -16.91 -11.88
N ALA A 78 -3.09 -17.63 -12.01
CA ALA A 78 -3.44 -18.37 -13.22
C ALA A 78 -3.66 -17.46 -14.44
N THR A 79 -4.23 -16.26 -14.24
CA THR A 79 -4.57 -15.32 -15.31
C THR A 79 -3.34 -14.63 -15.89
N HIS A 80 -2.33 -14.35 -15.07
CA HIS A 80 -1.13 -13.61 -15.48
C HIS A 80 0.06 -14.49 -15.89
N GLY A 81 -0.12 -15.81 -15.99
CA GLY A 81 0.95 -16.74 -16.40
C GLY A 81 2.15 -16.78 -15.45
N ASN A 82 2.03 -16.18 -14.26
CA ASN A 82 3.04 -16.25 -13.22
C ASN A 82 2.95 -17.62 -12.55
N SER A 83 3.93 -18.47 -12.86
CA SER A 83 4.12 -19.78 -12.26
C SER A 83 4.05 -19.68 -10.73
N LEU A 84 2.97 -20.23 -10.13
CA LEU A 84 2.81 -20.50 -8.70
C LEU A 84 3.39 -19.41 -7.77
N ALA A 85 2.90 -18.17 -7.89
CA ALA A 85 3.08 -17.20 -6.81
C ALA A 85 2.30 -17.70 -5.58
N VAL A 86 2.96 -18.49 -4.73
CA VAL A 86 2.35 -19.03 -3.50
C VAL A 86 2.41 -17.93 -2.46
N TYR A 87 1.37 -17.11 -2.42
CA TYR A 87 1.12 -16.26 -1.27
C TYR A 87 0.76 -17.14 -0.08
N ASN A 88 1.49 -16.99 1.03
CA ASN A 88 1.06 -17.59 2.28
C ASN A 88 0.01 -16.69 2.91
N VAL A 89 -1.24 -17.15 2.87
CA VAL A 89 -2.38 -16.50 3.52
C VAL A 89 -2.70 -17.31 4.77
N ALA A 90 -2.65 -16.69 5.94
CA ALA A 90 -2.92 -17.36 7.19
C ALA A 90 -3.59 -16.43 8.20
N VAL A 91 -4.35 -17.02 9.13
CA VAL A 91 -4.82 -16.30 10.31
C VAL A 91 -3.65 -16.09 11.28
N HIS A 92 -3.57 -14.90 11.87
CA HIS A 92 -2.52 -14.58 12.82
C HIS A 92 -2.65 -15.44 14.09
N PRO A 93 -1.57 -16.09 14.58
CA PRO A 93 -1.65 -17.08 15.65
C PRO A 93 -2.12 -16.52 17.00
N LYS A 94 -1.99 -15.21 17.22
CA LYS A 94 -2.41 -14.53 18.46
C LYS A 94 -3.57 -13.56 18.29
N LEU A 95 -3.97 -13.26 17.06
CA LEU A 95 -5.00 -12.26 16.75
C LEU A 95 -6.04 -12.96 15.86
N PRO A 96 -7.08 -13.57 16.44
CA PRO A 96 -8.00 -14.45 15.72
C PRO A 96 -8.86 -13.71 14.68
N ASP A 97 -8.91 -12.39 14.75
CA ASP A 97 -9.59 -11.48 13.83
C ASP A 97 -8.66 -10.91 12.75
N THR A 98 -7.46 -11.47 12.57
CA THR A 98 -6.45 -10.93 11.64
C THR A 98 -6.02 -11.97 10.63
N VAL A 99 -6.13 -11.64 9.35
CA VAL A 99 -5.52 -12.40 8.25
C VAL A 99 -4.25 -11.71 7.78
N VAL A 100 -3.19 -12.49 7.61
CA VAL A 100 -1.87 -12.04 7.18
C VAL A 100 -1.53 -12.68 5.85
N ILE A 101 -1.02 -11.87 4.93
CA ILE A 101 -0.52 -12.32 3.63
C ILE A 101 0.97 -11.96 3.56
N SER A 102 1.84 -12.95 3.36
CA SER A 102 3.26 -12.69 3.13
C SER A 102 3.49 -12.19 1.70
N SER A 103 4.29 -11.14 1.53
CA SER A 103 4.73 -10.68 0.21
C SER A 103 5.58 -11.74 -0.49
N PHE A 104 5.47 -11.78 -1.81
CA PHE A 104 6.30 -12.64 -2.66
C PHE A 104 7.71 -12.05 -2.86
N ASN A 105 8.71 -12.92 -3.07
CA ASN A 105 10.08 -12.50 -3.39
C ASN A 105 10.25 -12.30 -4.90
N GLU A 106 10.63 -11.08 -5.28
CA GLU A 106 11.22 -10.63 -6.56
C GLU A 106 10.71 -11.36 -7.83
N ALA A 107 9.62 -10.84 -8.39
CA ALA A 107 9.37 -11.05 -9.82
C ALA A 107 10.53 -10.43 -10.62
N ASP A 108 11.05 -11.14 -11.63
CA ASP A 108 12.03 -10.58 -12.59
C ASP A 108 11.33 -9.52 -13.45
N LEU A 109 11.20 -8.31 -12.91
CA LEU A 109 10.49 -7.21 -13.53
C LEU A 109 11.43 -6.45 -14.45
N ARG A 110 11.18 -6.60 -15.76
CA ARG A 110 11.84 -5.81 -16.79
C ARG A 110 11.10 -4.49 -16.99
N ILE A 111 11.85 -3.41 -16.97
CA ILE A 111 11.38 -2.08 -17.32
C ILE A 111 10.97 -2.09 -18.81
N GLN A 112 9.79 -1.56 -19.08
CA GLN A 112 9.20 -1.40 -20.40
C GLN A 112 9.57 -0.04 -20.98
N GLU A 113 9.51 0.09 -22.31
CA GLU A 113 9.79 1.36 -22.99
C GLU A 113 8.79 2.47 -22.63
N ARG A 114 7.54 2.10 -22.34
CA ARG A 114 6.46 3.03 -22.00
C ARG A 114 6.38 3.19 -20.49
N GLU A 115 6.72 4.38 -20.02
CA GLU A 115 6.74 4.72 -18.59
C GLU A 115 5.54 5.58 -18.19
N VAL A 116 4.86 5.27 -17.09
CA VAL A 116 3.84 6.14 -16.49
C VAL A 116 4.34 6.63 -15.14
N ILE A 117 4.20 7.92 -14.88
CA ILE A 117 4.66 8.56 -13.64
C ILE A 117 3.46 8.85 -12.74
N VAL A 118 3.55 8.42 -11.48
CA VAL A 118 2.58 8.69 -10.42
C VAL A 118 3.20 9.55 -9.32
N ASP A 119 2.37 10.18 -8.49
CA ASP A 119 2.87 10.89 -7.31
C ASP A 119 3.38 9.91 -6.23
N ALA A 120 4.16 10.41 -5.28
CA ALA A 120 4.74 9.60 -4.20
C ALA A 120 3.69 8.89 -3.32
N THR A 121 2.52 9.50 -3.10
CA THR A 121 1.46 8.93 -2.25
C THR A 121 0.80 7.74 -2.94
N CYS A 122 0.50 7.89 -4.23
CA CYS A 122 0.05 6.83 -5.11
C CYS A 122 1.11 5.73 -5.20
N GLY A 123 2.39 6.09 -5.32
CA GLY A 123 3.49 5.13 -5.32
C GLY A 123 3.54 4.26 -4.07
N ALA A 124 3.41 4.87 -2.89
CA ALA A 124 3.33 4.14 -1.63
C ALA A 124 2.09 3.24 -1.52
N ALA A 125 0.96 3.62 -2.12
CA ALA A 125 -0.22 2.76 -2.20
C ALA A 125 0.00 1.56 -3.13
N VAL A 126 0.62 1.77 -4.30
CA VAL A 126 0.96 0.70 -5.26
C VAL A 126 1.91 -0.32 -4.63
N LEU A 127 2.94 0.14 -3.90
CA LEU A 127 3.85 -0.73 -3.17
C LEU A 127 3.14 -1.56 -2.08
N ARG A 128 1.96 -1.14 -1.62
CA ARG A 128 1.11 -1.90 -0.68
C ARG A 128 0.02 -2.72 -1.37
N GLY A 129 0.10 -2.91 -2.69
CA GLY A 129 -0.84 -3.74 -3.44
C GLY A 129 -2.07 -3.00 -3.97
N ALA A 130 -1.96 -1.70 -4.27
CA ALA A 130 -3.02 -0.96 -4.96
C ALA A 130 -2.82 -0.94 -6.48
N HIS A 131 -3.92 -0.87 -7.23
CA HIS A 131 -3.88 -0.39 -8.61
C HIS A 131 -3.60 1.12 -8.66
N VAL A 132 -3.19 1.63 -9.83
CA VAL A 132 -3.03 3.08 -10.02
C VAL A 132 -4.38 3.67 -10.42
N PHE A 133 -4.90 4.55 -9.57
CA PHE A 133 -6.11 5.32 -9.85
C PHE A 133 -5.79 6.60 -10.60
N ALA A 134 -6.72 7.02 -11.46
CA ALA A 134 -6.56 8.16 -12.35
C ALA A 134 -6.08 9.48 -11.68
N PRO A 135 -6.54 9.86 -10.47
CA PRO A 135 -6.07 11.07 -9.80
C PRO A 135 -4.57 11.12 -9.55
N GLY A 136 -3.95 9.95 -9.30
CA GLY A 136 -2.54 9.83 -8.93
C GLY A 136 -1.57 9.79 -10.11
N ILE A 137 -2.06 9.82 -11.36
CA ILE A 137 -1.18 9.85 -12.54
C ILE A 137 -0.71 11.28 -12.82
N MET A 138 0.60 11.48 -12.73
CA MET A 138 1.27 12.76 -13.00
C MET A 138 1.66 12.89 -14.47
N GLY A 139 2.20 11.82 -15.07
CA GLY A 139 2.71 11.84 -16.45
C GLY A 139 2.45 10.54 -17.20
N MET A 140 2.18 10.65 -18.50
CA MET A 140 1.96 9.50 -19.39
C MET A 140 2.43 9.86 -20.83
N PRO A 141 3.19 9.03 -21.53
CA PRO A 141 3.61 9.34 -22.90
C PRO A 141 2.44 9.42 -23.88
N THR A 142 2.63 10.12 -24.99
CA THR A 142 1.68 10.06 -26.12
C THR A 142 1.76 8.70 -26.82
N GLY A 143 0.64 8.24 -27.39
CA GLY A 143 0.59 6.94 -28.08
C GLY A 143 0.45 5.72 -27.15
N VAL A 144 0.18 5.95 -25.86
CA VAL A 144 -0.23 4.90 -24.92
C VAL A 144 -1.74 4.67 -25.03
N HIS A 145 -2.14 3.43 -25.24
CA HIS A 145 -3.49 2.95 -25.48
C HIS A 145 -3.92 1.92 -24.43
N CYS A 146 -5.24 1.76 -24.25
CA CYS A 146 -5.76 0.73 -23.37
C CYS A 146 -5.31 -0.67 -23.82
N GLY A 147 -4.86 -1.49 -22.87
CA GLY A 147 -4.30 -2.82 -23.14
C GLY A 147 -2.78 -2.85 -23.26
N ASP A 148 -2.11 -1.71 -23.40
CA ASP A 148 -0.65 -1.65 -23.38
C ASP A 148 -0.07 -2.06 -22.03
N ILE A 149 1.07 -2.72 -22.07
CA ILE A 149 1.90 -2.99 -20.88
C ILE A 149 2.84 -1.80 -20.68
N VAL A 150 2.84 -1.24 -19.47
CA VAL A 150 3.65 -0.08 -19.11
C VAL A 150 4.41 -0.33 -17.80
N SER A 151 5.52 0.37 -17.64
CA SER A 151 6.23 0.47 -16.36
C SER A 151 5.78 1.68 -15.58
N VAL A 152 5.45 1.50 -14.31
CA VAL A 152 4.99 2.56 -13.42
C VAL A 152 6.12 3.02 -12.52
N PHE A 153 6.29 4.33 -12.41
CA PHE A 153 7.28 4.96 -11.56
C PHE A 153 6.65 5.99 -10.64
N ALA A 154 7.13 6.10 -9.40
CA ALA A 154 6.78 7.19 -8.49
C ALA A 154 7.75 8.36 -8.67
N ASP A 155 7.23 9.57 -8.78
CA ASP A 155 7.98 10.82 -8.61
C ASP A 155 8.23 11.05 -7.12
N THR A 156 9.48 10.86 -6.69
CA THR A 156 9.89 11.05 -5.30
C THR A 156 10.28 12.48 -4.98
N VAL A 157 10.48 13.33 -6.00
CA VAL A 157 10.95 14.72 -5.84
C VAL A 157 9.78 15.71 -5.95
N GLY A 158 8.65 15.28 -6.50
CA GLY A 158 7.43 16.10 -6.65
C GLY A 158 7.55 17.16 -7.75
N GLN A 159 8.47 17.00 -8.70
CA GLN A 159 8.68 17.96 -9.79
C GLN A 159 7.91 17.60 -11.07
N CYS A 160 7.32 16.41 -11.15
CA CYS A 160 6.52 15.97 -12.29
C CYS A 160 5.18 16.71 -12.30
N LYS A 161 5.00 17.62 -13.26
CA LYS A 161 3.74 18.37 -13.40
C LYS A 161 2.64 17.48 -13.97
N LYS A 162 1.40 17.66 -13.49
CA LYS A 162 0.24 16.92 -13.98
C LYS A 162 0.07 17.11 -15.49
N GLY A 163 -0.02 16.00 -16.21
CA GLY A 163 -0.10 15.97 -17.68
C GLY A 163 1.26 15.88 -18.38
N TYR A 164 2.36 15.58 -17.67
CA TYR A 164 3.69 15.40 -18.28
C TYR A 164 3.67 14.34 -19.40
N GLN A 165 4.45 14.56 -20.46
CA GLN A 165 4.42 13.75 -21.70
C GLN A 165 5.76 13.15 -22.09
N LYS A 166 6.85 13.81 -21.70
CA LYS A 166 8.21 13.39 -22.08
C LYS A 166 8.72 12.34 -21.09
N PRO A 167 9.76 11.56 -21.45
CA PRO A 167 10.47 10.74 -20.49
C PRO A 167 10.89 11.58 -19.28
N TYR A 168 10.58 11.10 -18.08
CA TYR A 168 10.90 11.81 -16.86
C TYR A 168 12.35 11.51 -16.43
N VAL A 169 13.01 12.52 -15.88
CA VAL A 169 14.46 12.53 -15.60
C VAL A 169 14.84 11.35 -14.70
N GLN A 170 15.89 10.61 -15.10
CA GLN A 170 16.41 9.51 -14.29
C GLN A 170 17.01 10.04 -12.99
N GLY A 171 16.80 9.33 -11.88
CA GLY A 171 17.20 9.75 -10.53
C GLY A 171 16.11 10.50 -9.74
N CYS A 172 15.08 11.02 -10.40
CA CYS A 172 13.92 11.64 -9.74
C CYS A 172 12.71 10.69 -9.63
N LYS A 173 12.88 9.42 -10.00
CA LYS A 173 11.80 8.44 -10.07
C LYS A 173 12.23 7.07 -9.56
N ILE A 174 11.31 6.36 -8.91
CA ILE A 174 11.51 4.99 -8.43
C ILE A 174 10.57 4.06 -9.18
N PHE A 175 11.11 2.97 -9.71
CA PHE A 175 10.32 1.93 -10.38
C PHE A 175 9.46 1.18 -9.37
N LEU A 176 8.16 1.06 -9.65
CA LEU A 176 7.19 0.41 -8.77
C LEU A 176 6.78 -0.96 -9.28
N GLY A 177 6.79 -1.17 -10.59
CA GLY A 177 6.34 -2.40 -11.23
C GLY A 177 5.71 -2.16 -12.59
N ASN A 178 5.08 -3.21 -13.12
CA ASN A 178 4.43 -3.19 -14.42
C ASN A 178 2.92 -3.36 -14.28
N GLY A 179 2.18 -2.80 -15.24
CA GLY A 179 0.73 -2.93 -15.28
C GLY A 179 0.18 -2.70 -16.68
N ILE A 180 -1.12 -2.93 -16.80
CA ILE A 180 -1.86 -2.80 -18.05
C ILE A 180 -2.70 -1.52 -18.02
N VAL A 181 -2.62 -0.74 -19.08
CA VAL A 181 -3.36 0.52 -19.19
C VAL A 181 -4.86 0.26 -19.34
N ARG A 182 -5.64 0.94 -18.49
CA ARG A 182 -7.12 0.96 -18.51
C ARG A 182 -7.69 2.32 -18.88
N MET A 183 -6.90 3.40 -18.76
CA MET A 183 -7.27 4.74 -19.18
C MET A 183 -6.19 5.43 -20.00
N GLU A 184 -6.56 5.88 -21.20
CA GLU A 184 -5.71 6.74 -22.03
C GLU A 184 -5.64 8.19 -21.52
N ARG A 185 -4.64 8.95 -22.00
CA ARG A 185 -4.44 10.37 -21.68
C ARG A 185 -5.67 11.26 -21.85
N LYS A 186 -6.50 11.00 -22.87
CA LYS A 186 -7.72 11.80 -23.12
C LYS A 186 -8.73 11.70 -21.96
N HIS A 187 -8.74 10.57 -21.25
CA HIS A 187 -9.58 10.37 -20.06
C HIS A 187 -8.98 10.96 -18.79
N LEU A 188 -7.67 11.24 -18.78
CA LEU A 188 -6.95 11.75 -17.61
C LEU A 188 -6.83 13.28 -17.59
N TYR A 189 -6.68 13.92 -18.76
CA TYR A 189 -6.24 15.32 -18.86
C TYR A 189 -7.11 16.23 -19.74
N ALA A 190 -8.22 15.74 -20.31
CA ALA A 190 -9.12 16.64 -21.04
C ALA A 190 -9.79 17.65 -20.09
N LYS A 191 -10.21 18.79 -20.66
CA LYS A 191 -10.75 19.93 -19.89
C LYS A 191 -11.97 19.50 -19.08
N ASN A 192 -12.05 20.01 -17.84
CA ASN A 192 -13.16 19.79 -16.89
C ASN A 192 -13.40 18.35 -16.43
N LEU A 193 -12.43 17.45 -16.60
CA LEU A 193 -12.52 16.10 -16.05
C LEU A 193 -12.11 16.05 -14.57
N LYS A 194 -12.89 15.30 -13.78
CA LYS A 194 -12.47 14.75 -12.49
C LYS A 194 -12.29 13.25 -12.68
N PRO A 195 -11.13 12.81 -13.20
CA PRO A 195 -10.96 11.42 -13.57
C PRO A 195 -10.95 10.54 -12.33
N VAL A 196 -11.76 9.49 -12.33
CA VAL A 196 -11.92 8.52 -11.23
C VAL A 196 -11.85 7.12 -11.79
N GLY A 197 -11.47 6.15 -10.95
CA GLY A 197 -11.34 4.75 -11.33
C GLY A 197 -9.90 4.33 -11.64
N VAL A 198 -9.74 3.05 -11.96
CA VAL A 198 -8.45 2.42 -12.22
C VAL A 198 -7.94 2.84 -13.59
N ALA A 199 -6.77 3.47 -13.62
CA ALA A 199 -6.12 3.90 -14.84
C ALA A 199 -5.01 2.94 -15.28
N ILE A 200 -4.33 2.29 -14.32
CA ILE A 200 -3.41 1.18 -14.59
C ILE A 200 -3.74 0.04 -13.64
N GLU A 201 -4.06 -1.10 -14.22
CA GLU A 201 -4.19 -2.37 -13.50
C GLU A 201 -2.79 -2.95 -13.30
N MET A 202 -2.27 -2.81 -12.09
CA MET A 202 -0.96 -3.37 -11.73
C MET A 202 -0.99 -4.90 -11.80
N THR A 203 -0.08 -5.48 -12.58
CA THR A 203 0.05 -6.94 -12.74
C THR A 203 1.18 -7.50 -11.89
N ALA A 204 2.20 -6.68 -11.61
CA ALA A 204 3.28 -7.05 -10.70
C ALA A 204 3.98 -5.80 -10.16
N THR A 205 4.37 -5.85 -8.88
CA THR A 205 5.05 -4.78 -8.17
C THR A 205 6.40 -5.25 -7.63
N VAL A 206 7.34 -4.32 -7.44
CA VAL A 206 8.65 -4.62 -6.86
C VAL A 206 8.55 -5.09 -5.40
N SER A 207 7.48 -4.71 -4.70
CA SER A 207 7.23 -5.15 -3.32
C SER A 207 6.68 -6.57 -3.23
N GLY A 208 6.15 -7.13 -4.33
CA GLY A 208 5.48 -8.42 -4.32
C GLY A 208 4.19 -8.45 -3.49
N CYS A 209 3.68 -7.30 -3.05
CA CYS A 209 2.39 -7.20 -2.37
C CYS A 209 1.27 -7.50 -3.38
N PRO A 210 0.37 -8.45 -3.09
CA PRO A 210 -0.73 -8.76 -4.00
C PRO A 210 -1.74 -7.63 -4.05
N VAL A 211 -2.46 -7.53 -5.17
CA VAL A 211 -3.60 -6.63 -5.27
C VAL A 211 -4.85 -7.32 -4.77
N ILE A 212 -5.40 -6.84 -3.67
CA ILE A 212 -6.67 -7.32 -3.12
C ILE A 212 -7.68 -6.18 -3.24
N GLY A 213 -8.52 -6.27 -4.26
CA GLY A 213 -9.55 -5.27 -4.55
C GLY A 213 -10.89 -5.55 -3.85
N PRO A 214 -11.84 -4.61 -3.99
CA PRO A 214 -13.21 -4.77 -3.49
C PRO A 214 -13.95 -5.94 -4.15
N ASP A 215 -13.52 -6.37 -5.34
CA ASP A 215 -14.09 -7.54 -6.03
C ASP A 215 -13.74 -8.87 -5.33
N CYS A 216 -12.65 -8.90 -4.56
CA CYS A 216 -12.24 -10.05 -3.74
C CYS A 216 -12.84 -9.97 -2.33
N LEU A 217 -12.68 -8.82 -1.66
CA LEU A 217 -13.12 -8.60 -0.29
C LEU A 217 -14.02 -7.38 -0.23
N SER A 218 -15.28 -7.63 0.08
CA SER A 218 -16.21 -6.56 0.41
C SER A 218 -15.84 -5.95 1.78
N SER A 219 -16.04 -4.64 1.90
CA SER A 219 -15.65 -3.87 3.10
C SER A 219 -16.37 -4.29 4.38
N ASN A 220 -17.47 -5.02 4.28
CA ASN A 220 -18.19 -5.59 5.42
C ASN A 220 -17.55 -6.87 5.98
N LEU A 221 -16.74 -7.59 5.18
CA LEU A 221 -16.08 -8.84 5.59
C LEU A 221 -14.73 -8.58 6.25
N ALA A 222 -13.92 -7.71 5.64
CA ALA A 222 -12.59 -7.40 6.14
C ALA A 222 -12.13 -6.01 5.70
N LEU A 223 -11.20 -5.45 6.47
CA LEU A 223 -10.64 -4.12 6.27
C LEU A 223 -9.12 -4.20 6.24
N LEU A 224 -8.50 -3.56 5.25
CA LEU A 224 -7.05 -3.40 5.21
C LEU A 224 -6.61 -2.51 6.37
N GLN A 225 -5.85 -3.06 7.32
CA GLN A 225 -5.44 -2.36 8.53
C GLN A 225 -4.10 -2.90 9.01
N ASN A 226 -3.12 -2.00 9.23
CA ASN A 226 -1.78 -2.40 9.66
C ASN A 226 -1.83 -3.16 11.00
N LEU A 227 -1.00 -4.20 11.14
CA LEU A 227 -0.92 -5.03 12.35
C LEU A 227 -0.84 -4.25 13.67
N PRO A 228 0.01 -3.21 13.83
CA PRO A 228 0.05 -2.44 15.08
C PRO A 228 -1.28 -1.75 15.37
N SER A 229 -2.01 -1.36 14.33
CA SER A 229 -3.31 -0.71 14.48
C SER A 229 -4.42 -1.65 14.93
N ILE A 230 -4.34 -2.93 14.58
CA ILE A 230 -5.24 -3.98 15.07
C ILE A 230 -4.84 -4.35 16.51
N LEU A 231 -3.54 -4.52 16.76
CA LEU A 231 -3.02 -4.83 18.09
C LEU A 231 -3.49 -3.83 19.15
N CYS A 232 -3.58 -2.53 18.83
CA CYS A 232 -4.11 -1.52 19.75
C CYS A 232 -5.48 -1.90 20.34
N GLY A 233 -6.39 -2.45 19.53
CA GLY A 233 -7.73 -2.83 20.00
C GLY A 233 -7.68 -3.99 21.00
N HIS A 234 -6.85 -4.99 20.72
CA HIS A 234 -6.63 -6.13 21.63
C HIS A 234 -5.91 -5.74 22.91
N VAL A 235 -4.96 -4.80 22.85
CA VAL A 235 -4.27 -4.27 24.03
C VAL A 235 -5.22 -3.48 24.93
N LEU A 236 -6.15 -2.71 24.34
CA LEU A 236 -7.19 -2.03 25.12
C LEU A 236 -8.14 -3.02 25.80
N ASN A 237 -8.36 -4.18 25.18
CA ASN A 237 -9.19 -5.28 25.70
C ASN A 237 -10.59 -4.82 26.17
N PRO A 238 -11.39 -4.21 25.29
CA PRO A 238 -12.68 -3.64 25.66
C PRO A 238 -13.67 -4.73 26.08
N LEU A 239 -14.39 -4.50 27.18
CA LEU A 239 -15.44 -5.41 27.64
C LEU A 239 -16.82 -4.96 27.16
N GLN A 240 -17.76 -5.91 27.04
CA GLN A 240 -19.14 -5.61 26.68
C GLN A 240 -19.76 -4.62 27.67
N ASN A 241 -20.56 -3.68 27.16
CA ASN A 241 -21.24 -2.64 27.93
C ASN A 241 -20.33 -1.58 28.60
N GLU A 242 -19.03 -1.54 28.28
CA GLU A 242 -18.16 -0.45 28.69
C GLU A 242 -18.42 0.83 27.88
N ILE A 243 -18.03 1.97 28.47
CA ILE A 243 -18.03 3.27 27.80
C ILE A 243 -16.63 3.52 27.28
N ILE A 244 -16.51 3.66 25.96
CA ILE A 244 -15.24 3.91 25.28
C ILE A 244 -15.31 5.25 24.55
N LEU A 245 -14.27 6.06 24.77
CA LEU A 245 -14.06 7.33 24.08
C LEU A 245 -12.88 7.19 23.11
N ASP A 246 -13.16 7.32 21.82
CA ASP A 246 -12.14 7.50 20.78
C ASP A 246 -12.07 8.98 20.41
N MET A 247 -11.06 9.69 20.92
CA MET A 247 -10.91 11.14 20.75
C MET A 247 -10.48 11.54 19.33
N CYS A 248 -9.95 10.60 18.55
CA CYS A 248 -9.40 10.84 17.21
C CYS A 248 -9.90 9.75 16.26
N ALA A 249 -11.22 9.62 16.14
CA ALA A 249 -11.83 8.44 15.54
C ALA A 249 -11.60 8.37 14.02
N ALA A 250 -11.57 9.51 13.31
CA ALA A 250 -11.51 9.53 11.85
C ALA A 250 -10.27 8.78 11.28
N PRO A 251 -10.44 7.87 10.30
CA PRO A 251 -11.67 7.55 9.55
C PRO A 251 -12.59 6.49 10.18
N GLY A 252 -12.26 5.93 11.35
CA GLY A 252 -13.12 5.02 12.13
C GLY A 252 -12.62 3.58 12.23
N ASN A 253 -11.43 3.27 11.72
CA ASN A 253 -10.94 1.88 11.62
C ASN A 253 -10.70 1.22 12.97
N LYS A 254 -10.20 1.98 13.96
CA LYS A 254 -10.01 1.48 15.33
C LYS A 254 -11.31 1.47 16.10
N THR A 255 -12.11 2.52 15.97
CA THR A 255 -13.44 2.61 16.58
C THR A 255 -14.32 1.41 16.20
N SER A 256 -14.41 1.11 14.89
CA SER A 256 -15.16 -0.05 14.40
C SER A 256 -14.54 -1.40 14.81
N HIS A 257 -13.23 -1.43 15.07
CA HIS A 257 -12.59 -2.61 15.67
C HIS A 257 -13.02 -2.80 17.12
N LEU A 258 -13.05 -1.73 17.92
CA LEU A 258 -13.51 -1.79 19.31
C LEU A 258 -14.98 -2.22 19.40
N ALA A 259 -15.85 -1.66 18.56
CA ALA A 259 -17.25 -2.09 18.47
C ALA A 259 -17.39 -3.58 18.18
N MET A 260 -16.60 -4.09 17.23
CA MET A 260 -16.55 -5.50 16.87
C MET A 260 -16.09 -6.38 18.03
N LEU A 261 -15.03 -5.99 18.76
CA LEU A 261 -14.52 -6.74 19.93
C LEU A 261 -15.55 -6.79 21.07
N MET A 262 -16.36 -5.74 21.21
CA MET A 262 -17.46 -5.66 22.19
C MET A 262 -18.74 -6.36 21.72
N GLY A 263 -18.74 -7.03 20.56
CA GLY A 263 -19.94 -7.70 20.05
C GLY A 263 -21.06 -6.75 19.64
N ASP A 264 -20.74 -5.50 19.27
CA ASP A 264 -21.67 -4.40 18.98
C ASP A 264 -22.59 -4.03 20.15
N GLN A 265 -22.19 -4.36 21.39
CA GLN A 265 -22.91 -4.04 22.62
C GLN A 265 -22.16 -2.96 23.41
N CYS A 266 -22.28 -1.72 22.97
CA CYS A 266 -21.46 -0.62 23.45
C CYS A 266 -22.23 0.71 23.51
N ALA A 267 -21.70 1.64 24.32
CA ALA A 267 -21.96 3.07 24.19
C ALA A 267 -20.67 3.74 23.71
N HIS A 268 -20.57 4.02 22.41
CA HIS A 268 -19.41 4.70 21.83
C HIS A 268 -19.59 6.21 21.81
N PHE A 269 -18.57 6.92 22.30
CA PHE A 269 -18.39 8.33 22.01
C PHE A 269 -17.21 8.47 21.05
N CYS A 270 -17.47 9.05 19.89
CA CYS A 270 -16.47 9.37 18.88
C CYS A 270 -16.51 10.87 18.66
N MET A 271 -15.35 11.52 18.79
CA MET A 271 -15.18 12.95 18.47
C MET A 271 -14.40 13.12 17.17
#